data_AF-A0A060BXT2-F1
#
_entry.id   AF-A0A060BXT2-F1
#
_cell.length_a   1.000
_cell.length_b   1.000
_cell.length_c   1.000
_cell.angle_alpha   90.00
_cell.angle_beta   90.00
_cell.angle_gamma   90.00
#
_symmetry.space_group_name_H-M   'P 1'
#
loop_
_entity.id
_entity.type
_entity.pdbx_description
1 polymer ?
#
loop_
_entity_poly.entity_id
_entity_poly.type
_entity_poly.pdbx_seq_one_letter_code
_entity_poly.pdbx_strand_id
1 'polypeptide(L)'
;VASDGKTAVTEILQKLIDKCSNLGGGIVYLKDGIYLSGCIEMKKNVTLYIEQDAVLKGMLDIGAYSKKLSKSHPNWNTLVQGPQKSLIYGDTQENVRIMGGGTIDGSGDFPGAYGSESLRVCAIL
;
A
#
# COMPACT_ATOMS: atom_id res chain seq x y z
N VAL A 1 -0.03 -10.39 -13.24
CA VAL A 1 -0.55 -10.30 -11.85
C VAL A 1 -2.05 -10.48 -11.94
N ALA A 2 -2.69 -11.24 -11.05
CA ALA A 2 -4.15 -11.37 -11.07
C ALA A 2 -4.82 -10.01 -10.76
N SER A 3 -5.92 -9.70 -11.43
CA SER A 3 -6.68 -8.44 -11.26
C SER A 3 -8.19 -8.70 -11.12
N ASP A 4 -8.55 -9.85 -10.52
CA ASP A 4 -9.92 -10.32 -10.33
C ASP A 4 -10.62 -9.79 -9.05
N GLY A 5 -9.91 -8.99 -8.25
CA GLY A 5 -10.36 -8.46 -6.97
C GLY A 5 -10.54 -9.51 -5.86
N LYS A 6 -10.10 -10.75 -6.07
CA LYS A 6 -10.28 -11.88 -5.15
C LYS A 6 -8.95 -12.52 -4.76
N THR A 7 -8.04 -12.65 -5.72
CA THR A 7 -6.72 -13.22 -5.53
C THR A 7 -5.82 -12.18 -4.89
N ALA A 8 -5.28 -12.47 -3.70
CA ALA A 8 -4.33 -11.59 -3.04
C ALA A 8 -3.02 -11.53 -3.84
N VAL A 9 -2.56 -10.32 -4.17
CA VAL A 9 -1.35 -10.09 -4.99
C VAL A 9 -0.25 -9.33 -4.25
N THR A 10 -0.40 -9.15 -2.94
CA THR A 10 0.52 -8.39 -2.06
C THR A 10 1.98 -8.79 -2.28
N GLU A 11 2.31 -10.09 -2.22
CA GLU A 11 3.69 -10.56 -2.36
C GLU A 11 4.27 -10.32 -3.75
N ILE A 12 3.44 -10.44 -4.79
CA ILE A 12 3.87 -10.24 -6.16
C ILE A 12 4.13 -8.75 -6.41
N LEU A 13 3.26 -7.87 -5.93
CA LEU A 13 3.46 -6.43 -5.99
C LEU A 13 4.71 -6.02 -5.22
N GLN A 14 4.93 -6.56 -4.02
CA GLN A 14 6.13 -6.26 -3.24
C GLN A 14 7.41 -6.69 -3.98
N LYS A 15 7.44 -7.92 -4.53
CA LYS A 15 8.57 -8.41 -5.33
C LYS A 15 8.85 -7.52 -6.56
N LEU A 16 7.81 -7.00 -7.21
CA LEU A 16 7.97 -6.08 -8.34
C LEU A 16 8.55 -4.73 -7.91
N ILE A 17 8.07 -4.17 -6.81
CA ILE A 17 8.60 -2.92 -6.22
C ILE A 17 10.08 -3.11 -5.85
N ASP A 18 10.40 -4.18 -5.12
CA ASP A 18 11.77 -4.47 -4.69
C ASP A 18 12.70 -4.66 -5.90
N LYS A 19 12.23 -5.38 -6.93
CA LYS A 19 12.98 -5.58 -8.18
C LYS A 19 13.24 -4.24 -8.89
N CYS A 20 12.23 -3.37 -9.02
CA CYS A 20 12.40 -2.06 -9.64
C CYS A 20 13.44 -1.22 -8.90
N SER A 21 13.34 -1.15 -7.57
CA SER A 21 14.30 -0.42 -6.74
C SER A 21 15.73 -0.96 -6.89
N ASN A 22 15.90 -2.29 -6.90
CA ASN A 22 17.20 -2.93 -7.04
C ASN A 22 17.84 -2.68 -8.42
N LEU A 23 17.03 -2.43 -9.44
CA LEU A 23 17.49 -2.06 -10.79
C LEU A 23 17.73 -0.54 -10.95
N GLY A 24 17.68 0.23 -9.86
CA GLY A 24 17.93 1.67 -9.85
C GLY A 24 16.67 2.53 -9.96
N GLY A 25 15.50 1.91 -10.08
CA GLY A 25 14.20 2.57 -10.21
C GLY A 25 13.34 1.92 -11.28
N GLY A 26 12.07 2.29 -11.31
CA GLY A 26 11.15 1.76 -12.32
C GLY A 26 9.70 2.09 -12.03
N ILE A 27 8.83 1.57 -12.90
CA ILE A 27 7.39 1.74 -12.82
C ILE A 27 6.76 0.38 -12.57
N VAL A 28 6.03 0.25 -11.47
CA VAL A 28 5.10 -0.85 -11.25
C VAL A 28 3.75 -0.38 -11.77
N TYR A 29 3.31 -0.99 -12.87
CA TYR A 29 2.15 -0.56 -13.63
C TYR A 29 0.97 -1.49 -13.39
N LEU A 30 -0.13 -0.95 -12.86
CA LEU A 30 -1.41 -1.63 -12.71
C LEU A 30 -2.31 -1.23 -13.87
N LYS A 31 -2.49 -2.15 -14.81
CA LYS A 31 -3.42 -2.05 -15.95
C LYS A 31 -4.77 -2.64 -15.55
N ASP A 32 -5.89 -2.07 -15.96
CA ASP A 32 -7.26 -2.63 -15.90
C ASP A 32 -7.59 -3.69 -14.81
N GLY A 33 -8.61 -3.42 -14.01
CA GLY A 33 -9.17 -4.40 -13.06
C GLY A 33 -8.75 -4.17 -11.61
N ILE A 34 -9.00 -5.15 -10.74
CA ILE A 34 -8.97 -4.97 -9.29
C ILE A 34 -7.85 -5.81 -8.67
N TYR A 35 -6.87 -5.15 -8.10
CA TYR A 35 -5.71 -5.74 -7.44
C TYR A 35 -5.94 -5.79 -5.94
N LEU A 36 -6.32 -6.96 -5.41
CA LEU A 36 -6.51 -7.14 -3.97
C LEU A 36 -5.16 -7.28 -3.27
N SER A 37 -4.85 -6.39 -2.33
CA SER A 37 -3.56 -6.33 -1.67
C SER A 37 -3.68 -5.96 -0.20
N GLY A 38 -2.80 -6.53 0.62
CA GLY A 38 -2.41 -5.99 1.91
C GLY A 38 -1.42 -4.83 1.74
N CYS A 39 -0.70 -4.49 2.81
CA CYS A 39 0.27 -3.41 2.81
C CYS A 39 1.41 -3.68 1.80
N ILE A 40 1.65 -2.72 0.91
CA ILE A 40 2.83 -2.67 0.05
C ILE A 40 3.79 -1.57 0.51
N GLU A 41 5.08 -1.90 0.58
CA GLU A 41 6.14 -0.96 0.94
C GLU A 41 6.81 -0.43 -0.31
N MET A 42 6.58 0.85 -0.60
CA MET A 42 7.29 1.59 -1.63
C MET A 42 8.79 1.63 -1.31
N LYS A 43 9.59 1.70 -2.38
CA LYS A 43 11.05 1.72 -2.33
C LYS A 43 11.60 2.85 -3.19
N LYS A 44 12.86 3.22 -2.94
CA LYS A 44 13.56 4.31 -3.63
C LYS A 44 13.43 4.21 -5.16
N ASN A 45 13.17 5.35 -5.80
CA ASN A 45 13.03 5.50 -7.27
C ASN A 45 11.89 4.67 -7.91
N VAL A 46 10.94 4.16 -7.13
CA VAL A 46 9.80 3.40 -7.67
C VAL A 46 8.58 4.31 -7.85
N THR A 47 7.96 4.20 -9.03
CA THR A 47 6.65 4.78 -9.32
C THR A 47 5.61 3.66 -9.34
N LEU A 48 4.58 3.76 -8.50
CA LEU A 48 3.37 2.97 -8.64
C LEU A 48 2.42 3.74 -9.57
N TYR A 49 2.15 3.17 -10.75
CA TYR A 49 1.23 3.77 -11.71
C TYR A 49 -0.07 2.96 -11.75
N ILE A 50 -1.18 3.61 -11.41
CA ILE A 50 -2.50 3.00 -11.41
C ILE A 50 -3.30 3.62 -12.56
N GLU A 51 -3.50 2.84 -13.61
CA GLU A 51 -4.27 3.27 -14.78
C GLU A 51 -5.73 3.58 -14.40
N GLN A 52 -6.40 4.42 -15.19
CA GLN A 52 -7.74 4.93 -14.94
C GLN A 52 -8.77 3.84 -14.55
N ASP A 53 -8.71 2.68 -15.21
CA ASP A 53 -9.64 1.57 -14.99
C ASP A 53 -9.08 0.50 -14.03
N ALA A 54 -7.95 0.77 -13.38
CA ALA A 54 -7.36 -0.08 -12.36
C ALA A 54 -7.73 0.38 -10.94
N VAL A 55 -7.94 -0.59 -10.06
CA VAL A 55 -8.24 -0.39 -8.64
C VAL A 55 -7.22 -1.16 -7.81
N LEU A 56 -6.45 -0.47 -6.97
CA LEU A 56 -5.71 -1.10 -5.88
C LEU A 56 -6.63 -1.19 -4.68
N LYS A 57 -7.08 -2.40 -4.34
CA LYS A 57 -8.05 -2.66 -3.28
C LYS A 57 -7.40 -3.26 -2.05
N GLY A 58 -7.66 -2.68 -0.89
CA GLY A 58 -7.22 -3.16 0.41
C GLY A 58 -7.91 -4.46 0.81
N MET A 59 -7.16 -5.36 1.43
CA MET A 59 -7.72 -6.52 2.12
C MET A 59 -8.42 -6.07 3.41
N LEU A 60 -9.51 -6.75 3.78
CA LEU A 60 -10.15 -6.55 5.09
C LEU A 60 -9.39 -7.25 6.23
N ASP A 61 -8.47 -8.16 5.89
CA ASP A 61 -7.63 -8.83 6.88
C ASP A 61 -6.57 -7.87 7.44
N ILE A 62 -6.76 -7.47 8.70
CA ILE A 62 -5.82 -6.66 9.48
C ILE A 62 -4.42 -7.30 9.54
N GLY A 63 -4.32 -8.63 9.50
CA GLY A 63 -3.05 -9.36 9.49
C GLY A 63 -2.21 -9.10 8.24
N ALA A 64 -2.84 -8.67 7.14
CA ALA A 64 -2.17 -8.35 5.88
C ALA A 64 -1.47 -6.97 5.90
N TYR A 65 -1.55 -6.22 7.00
CA TYR A 65 -0.97 -4.88 7.12
C TYR A 65 0.25 -4.85 8.04
N SER A 66 1.26 -4.11 7.59
CA SER A 66 2.51 -3.96 8.32
C SER A 66 2.27 -3.32 9.69
N LYS A 67 2.90 -3.88 10.73
CA LYS A 67 2.96 -3.30 12.08
C LYS A 67 4.25 -2.50 12.31
N LYS A 68 4.96 -2.13 11.24
CA LYS A 68 6.24 -1.43 11.35
C LYS A 68 6.04 -0.03 11.91
N LEU A 69 6.99 0.37 12.76
CA LEU A 69 7.11 1.74 13.22
C LEU A 69 7.99 2.51 12.26
N SER A 70 7.63 3.77 12.00
CA SER A 70 8.49 4.67 11.22
C SER A 70 9.78 4.92 11.98
N LYS A 71 10.91 4.83 11.27
CA LYS A 71 12.24 5.16 11.78
C LYS A 71 12.44 6.67 11.91
N SER A 72 11.88 7.43 10.97
CA SER A 72 11.98 8.90 10.92
C SER A 72 11.03 9.57 11.92
N HIS A 73 9.86 8.95 12.17
CA HIS A 73 8.80 9.50 13.02
C HIS A 73 8.34 8.48 14.08
N PRO A 74 9.22 8.07 15.02
CA PRO A 74 8.90 7.02 15.99
C PRO A 74 7.74 7.39 16.93
N ASN A 75 7.57 8.68 17.24
CA ASN A 75 6.52 9.20 18.13
C ASN A 75 5.15 9.37 17.44
N TRP A 76 5.11 9.32 16.11
CA TRP A 76 3.87 9.44 15.34
C TRP A 76 2.95 8.21 15.54
N ASN A 77 3.52 7.06 15.93
CA ASN A 77 2.80 5.79 16.12
C ASN A 77 2.49 5.44 17.58
N THR A 78 3.06 6.16 18.56
CA THR A 78 2.95 5.81 19.99
C THR A 78 1.90 6.61 20.74
N LEU A 79 1.50 7.78 20.25
CA LEU A 79 0.53 8.65 20.93
C LEU A 79 -0.93 8.43 20.50
N VAL A 80 -1.17 7.81 19.33
CA VAL A 80 -2.53 7.55 18.81
C VAL A 80 -2.57 6.19 18.10
N GLN A 81 -3.08 5.17 18.79
CA GLN A 81 -3.66 3.92 18.21
C GLN A 81 -2.73 2.92 17.48
N GLY A 82 -1.49 2.75 17.92
CA GLY A 82 -0.65 1.61 17.51
C GLY A 82 -0.04 1.72 16.11
N PRO A 83 0.65 0.67 15.62
CA PRO A 83 1.43 0.77 14.39
C PRO A 83 0.55 1.04 13.17
N GLN A 84 1.00 1.93 12.30
CA GLN A 84 0.25 2.37 11.13
C GLN A 84 0.02 1.25 10.13
N LYS A 85 -1.24 0.84 10.03
CA LYS A 85 -1.73 -0.02 8.96
C LYS A 85 -2.10 0.87 7.78
N SER A 86 -1.28 0.84 6.73
CA SER A 86 -1.56 1.54 5.49
C SER A 86 -1.50 0.58 4.30
N LEU A 87 -2.36 0.78 3.30
CA LEU A 87 -2.33 -0.02 2.08
C LEU A 87 -1.06 0.26 1.28
N ILE A 88 -0.67 1.54 1.16
CA ILE A 88 0.60 1.96 0.59
C ILE A 88 1.45 2.60 1.70
N TYR A 89 2.62 2.04 1.95
CA TYR A 89 3.55 2.51 2.97
C TYR A 89 4.90 2.90 2.36
N GLY A 90 5.52 3.96 2.85
CA GLY A 90 6.90 4.31 2.56
C GLY A 90 7.49 5.05 3.74
N ASP A 91 8.66 4.66 4.20
CA ASP A 91 9.37 5.34 5.28
C ASP A 91 10.84 5.50 4.89
N THR A 92 11.34 6.73 4.99
CA THR A 92 12.73 7.09 4.63
C THR A 92 13.10 6.72 3.19
N GLN A 93 12.14 6.76 2.27
CA GLN A 93 12.36 6.48 0.85
C GLN A 93 12.48 7.76 0.03
N GLU A 94 13.39 7.76 -0.94
CA GLU A 94 13.59 8.89 -1.84
C GLU A 94 12.93 8.64 -3.20
N ASN A 95 12.37 9.70 -3.80
CA ASN A 95 11.87 9.66 -5.17
C ASN A 95 10.81 8.55 -5.41
N VAL A 96 9.90 8.39 -4.45
CA VAL A 96 8.71 7.56 -4.56
C VAL A 96 7.61 8.36 -5.24
N ARG A 97 6.89 7.73 -6.17
CA ARG A 97 5.75 8.37 -6.85
C ARG A 97 4.55 7.43 -6.88
N ILE A 98 3.36 8.01 -6.72
CA ILE A 98 2.09 7.35 -6.98
C ILE A 98 1.42 8.19 -8.06
N MET A 99 1.12 7.59 -9.20
CA MET A 99 0.68 8.29 -10.41
C MET A 99 -0.44 7.54 -11.11
N GLY A 100 -1.04 8.19 -12.10
CA GLY A 100 -2.11 7.66 -12.93
C GLY A 100 -3.47 8.25 -12.57
N GLY A 101 -4.53 7.68 -13.14
CA GLY A 101 -5.92 8.13 -12.97
C GLY A 101 -6.82 7.12 -12.26
N GLY A 102 -6.26 6.00 -11.80
CA GLY A 102 -7.01 4.91 -11.19
C GLY A 102 -7.39 5.13 -9.75
N THR A 103 -7.96 4.09 -9.14
CA THR A 103 -8.53 4.14 -7.80
C THR A 103 -7.65 3.43 -6.77
N ILE A 104 -7.53 4.01 -5.59
CA ILE A 104 -7.01 3.33 -4.40
C ILE A 104 -8.17 3.17 -3.41
N ASP A 105 -8.66 1.95 -3.26
CA ASP A 105 -9.77 1.58 -2.38
C ASP A 105 -9.18 0.98 -1.09
N GLY A 106 -9.22 1.74 0.01
CA GLY A 106 -8.72 1.29 1.31
C GLY A 106 -9.60 0.25 2.03
N SER A 107 -10.80 -0.06 1.49
CA SER A 107 -11.77 -0.98 2.10
C SER A 107 -12.01 -0.69 3.59
N GLY A 108 -12.23 0.59 3.91
CA GLY A 108 -12.20 1.14 5.27
C GLY A 108 -13.47 0.95 6.11
N ASP A 109 -14.24 -0.10 5.85
CA ASP A 109 -15.44 -0.43 6.62
C ASP A 109 -15.28 -1.83 7.26
N PHE A 110 -14.54 -1.89 8.36
CA PHE A 110 -14.44 -3.10 9.18
C PHE A 110 -14.80 -2.81 10.64
N PRO A 111 -15.41 -3.78 11.35
CA PRO A 111 -15.83 -3.58 12.72
C PRO A 111 -14.62 -3.46 13.65
N GLY A 112 -14.48 -2.30 14.29
CA GLY A 112 -13.57 -2.04 15.39
C GLY A 112 -14.29 -2.00 16.74
N ALA A 113 -13.52 -1.88 17.82
CA ALA A 113 -14.06 -1.90 19.19
C ALA A 113 -15.00 -0.72 19.51
N TYR A 114 -14.95 0.35 18.70
CA TYR A 114 -15.72 1.58 18.88
C TYR A 114 -16.53 2.00 17.64
N GLY A 115 -16.75 1.09 16.69
CA GLY A 115 -17.44 1.38 15.42
C GLY A 115 -16.61 0.96 14.21
N SER A 116 -16.97 1.44 13.01
CA SER A 116 -16.17 1.20 11.80
C SER A 116 -14.78 1.82 11.95
N GLU A 117 -13.74 1.00 11.92
CA GLU A 117 -12.36 1.48 11.81
C GLU A 117 -11.99 1.57 10.33
N SER A 118 -11.13 2.54 10.00
CA SER A 118 -10.64 2.71 8.63
C SER A 118 -9.14 2.50 8.58
N LEU A 119 -8.70 1.69 7.62
CA LEU A 119 -7.29 1.55 7.28
C LEU A 119 -6.84 2.80 6.53
N ARG A 120 -5.61 3.25 6.77
CA ARG A 120 -5.06 4.37 6.01
C ARG A 120 -4.82 3.93 4.57
N VAL A 121 -5.26 4.72 3.61
CA VAL A 121 -5.05 4.43 2.19
C VAL A 121 -3.56 4.53 1.84
N CYS A 122 -2.86 5.54 2.38
CA CYS A 122 -1.46 5.80 2.08
C CYS A 122 -0.74 6.47 3.26
N ALA A 123 0.53 6.12 3.49
CA ALA A 123 1.44 6.79 4.39
C ALA A 123 2.86 6.81 3.79
N ILE A 124 3.31 7.99 3.35
CA ILE A 124 4.68 8.24 2.89
C ILE A 124 5.32 9.21 3.89
N LEU A 125 6.36 8.73 4.59
CA LEU A 125 7.01 9.38 5.75
C LEU A 125 8.49 9.68 5.49
#